data_AF-A0A1Y5DLU6-F1
#
_entry.id   AF-A0A1Y5DLU6-F1
#
_cell.length_a   1.000
_cell.length_b   1.000
_cell.length_c   1.000
_cell.angle_alpha   90.00
_cell.angle_beta   90.00
_cell.angle_gamma   90.00
#
_symmetry.space_group_name_H-M   'P 1'
#
loop_
_entity.id
_entity.type
_entity.pdbx_description
1 polymer ?
#
loop_
_entity_poly.entity_id
_entity_poly.type
_entity_poly.pdbx_seq_one_letter_code
_entity_poly.pdbx_strand_id
1 'polypeptide(L)'
;KFPQRLKNIRVKTRFSPTEVPQLQQAIAQANEKLNGSGRVLLRASGTEPLIRVMVEGDDSVLVDELVDSLANEVEAYSQAL
;
A
#
# COMPACT_ATOMS: atom_id res chain seq x y z
N LYS A 1 -2.93 -5.17 -20.41
CA LYS A 1 -3.46 -5.46 -19.06
C LYS A 1 -2.25 -5.63 -18.17
N PHE A 2 -2.04 -4.77 -17.17
CA PHE A 2 -0.86 -4.82 -16.33
C PHE A 2 -1.04 -5.78 -15.16
N PRO A 3 0.03 -6.45 -14.71
CA PRO A 3 0.08 -7.06 -13.38
C PRO A 3 -0.46 -6.10 -12.32
N GLN A 4 -1.38 -6.60 -11.49
CA GLN A 4 -1.94 -5.88 -10.37
C GLN A 4 -2.00 -6.82 -9.18
N ARG A 5 -1.73 -6.28 -8.00
CA ARG A 5 -1.88 -6.96 -6.71
C ARG A 5 -2.64 -6.09 -5.73
N LEU A 6 -3.44 -6.74 -4.91
CA LEU A 6 -4.23 -6.14 -3.84
C LEU A 6 -4.02 -6.96 -2.58
N LYS A 7 -3.53 -6.33 -1.51
CA LYS A 7 -3.48 -6.90 -0.16
C LYS A 7 -4.43 -6.14 0.76
N ASN A 8 -5.18 -6.91 1.56
CA ASN A 8 -6.10 -6.38 2.56
C ASN A 8 -5.49 -6.60 3.94
N ILE A 9 -5.09 -5.52 4.61
CA ILE A 9 -4.44 -5.55 5.90
C ILE A 9 -5.47 -5.25 6.98
N ARG A 10 -5.68 -6.21 7.89
CA ARG A 10 -6.56 -6.01 9.05
C ARG A 10 -5.90 -5.09 10.05
N VAL A 11 -6.61 -4.04 10.47
CA VAL A 11 -6.14 -3.08 11.46
C VAL A 11 -7.05 -3.09 12.68
N LYS A 12 -6.48 -2.92 13.87
CA LYS A 12 -7.27 -2.85 15.13
C LYS A 12 -7.95 -1.48 15.27
N THR A 13 -7.19 -0.43 14.97
CA THR A 13 -7.62 0.96 15.03
C THR A 13 -7.75 1.49 13.61
N ARG A 14 -8.87 2.16 13.29
CA ARG A 14 -9.05 2.81 12.00
C ARG A 14 -8.18 4.06 11.92
N PHE A 15 -7.51 4.24 10.80
CA PHE A 15 -6.75 5.45 10.49
C PHE A 15 -6.83 5.73 8.98
N SER A 16 -6.58 6.98 8.58
CA SER A 16 -6.44 7.32 7.18
C SER A 16 -4.96 7.19 6.77
N PRO A 17 -4.60 6.33 5.80
CA PRO A 17 -3.20 6.24 5.34
C PRO A 17 -2.65 7.57 4.81
N THR A 18 -3.51 8.48 4.35
CA THR A 18 -3.14 9.83 3.87
C THR A 18 -2.67 10.76 4.98
N GLU A 19 -3.03 10.47 6.23
CA GLU A 19 -2.69 11.28 7.40
C GLU A 19 -1.44 10.76 8.14
N VAL A 20 -0.83 9.68 7.63
CA VAL A 20 0.32 9.02 8.25
C VAL A 20 1.59 9.32 7.45
N PRO A 21 2.48 10.21 7.93
CA PRO A 21 3.64 10.67 7.15
C PRO A 21 4.55 9.53 6.66
N GLN A 22 4.80 8.52 7.49
CA GLN A 22 5.64 7.38 7.09
C GLN A 22 5.02 6.56 5.95
N LEU A 23 3.69 6.40 5.92
CA LEU A 23 3.01 5.71 4.83
C LEU A 23 3.02 6.55 3.55
N GLN A 24 2.89 7.87 3.66
CA GLN A 24 3.03 8.78 2.52
C GLN A 24 4.43 8.72 1.91
N GLN A 25 5.47 8.64 2.75
CA GLN A 25 6.84 8.46 2.29
C GLN A 25 7.04 7.11 1.57
N ALA A 26 6.51 6.02 2.13
CA ALA A 26 6.58 4.71 1.49
C ALA A 26 5.86 4.68 0.13
N ILE A 27 4.70 5.34 0.01
CA ILE A 27 3.97 5.48 -1.26
C ILE A 27 4.80 6.29 -2.27
N ALA A 28 5.43 7.38 -1.85
CA ALA A 28 6.27 8.18 -2.74
C ALA A 28 7.45 7.36 -3.30
N GLN A 29 8.16 6.63 -2.44
CA GLN A 29 9.27 5.75 -2.85
C GLN A 29 8.80 4.63 -3.80
N ALA A 30 7.63 4.05 -3.55
CA ALA A 30 7.06 3.03 -4.44
C ALA A 30 6.69 3.61 -5.81
N ASN A 31 6.12 4.82 -5.85
CA ASN A 31 5.82 5.51 -7.11
C ASN A 31 7.10 5.88 -7.89
N GLU A 32 8.18 6.28 -7.19
CA GLU A 32 9.49 6.52 -7.81
C GLU A 32 10.04 5.24 -8.45
N LYS A 33 9.97 4.10 -7.75
CA LYS A 33 10.38 2.79 -8.29
C LYS A 33 9.57 2.37 -9.51
N LEU A 34 8.26 2.67 -9.53
CA LEU A 34 7.40 2.40 -10.68
C LEU A 34 7.72 3.32 -11.87
N ASN A 35 8.34 4.48 -11.65
CA ASN A 35 8.81 5.40 -12.70
C ASN A 35 7.76 5.70 -13.79
N GLY A 36 6.49 5.88 -13.38
CA GLY A 36 5.38 6.16 -14.29
C GLY A 36 4.79 4.93 -15.01
N SER A 37 5.41 3.75 -14.89
CA SER A 37 4.92 2.48 -15.45
C SER A 37 3.93 1.75 -14.52
N GLY A 38 3.22 2.49 -13.64
CA GLY A 38 2.33 1.88 -12.67
C GLY A 38 1.65 2.87 -11.74
N ARG A 39 0.91 2.35 -10.76
CA ARG A 39 0.26 3.14 -9.70
C ARG A 39 0.21 2.40 -8.37
N VAL A 40 0.35 3.17 -7.29
CA VAL A 40 0.12 2.74 -5.90
C VAL A 40 -1.17 3.35 -5.38
N LEU A 41 -1.98 2.57 -4.67
CA LEU A 41 -3.17 3.04 -3.95
C LEU A 41 -3.23 2.42 -2.56
N LEU A 42 -3.15 3.27 -1.53
CA LEU A 42 -3.46 2.92 -0.15
C LEU A 42 -4.74 3.62 0.29
N ARG A 43 -5.71 2.88 0.81
CA ARG A 43 -6.96 3.44 1.34
C ARG A 43 -7.55 2.62 2.47
N ALA A 44 -8.27 3.29 3.38
CA ALA A 44 -9.10 2.60 4.36
C ALA A 44 -10.35 1.98 3.69
N SER A 45 -10.79 0.83 4.17
CA SER A 45 -12.09 0.25 3.82
C SER A 45 -13.21 0.98 4.57
N GLY A 46 -14.28 1.34 3.87
CA GLY A 46 -15.42 2.05 4.47
C GLY A 46 -16.25 1.19 5.41
N THR A 47 -16.36 -0.11 5.14
CA THR A 47 -17.26 -1.03 5.86
C THR A 47 -16.52 -2.02 6.77
N GLU A 48 -15.22 -2.23 6.53
CA GLU A 48 -14.42 -3.22 7.25
C GLU A 48 -13.21 -2.55 7.93
N PRO A 49 -12.66 -3.11 9.02
CA PRO A 49 -11.43 -2.64 9.64
C PRO A 49 -10.20 -3.10 8.83
N LEU A 50 -10.11 -2.64 7.59
CA LEU A 50 -9.07 -2.99 6.64
C LEU A 50 -8.41 -1.74 6.06
N ILE A 51 -7.09 -1.80 5.84
CA ILE A 51 -6.39 -0.96 4.88
C ILE A 51 -6.14 -1.79 3.61
N ARG A 52 -6.49 -1.22 2.47
CA ARG A 52 -6.31 -1.85 1.15
C ARG A 52 -5.06 -1.27 0.53
N VAL A 53 -4.10 -2.14 0.22
CA VAL A 53 -2.82 -1.83 -0.43
C VAL A 53 -2.88 -2.41 -1.83
N MET A 54 -2.85 -1.55 -2.84
CA MET A 54 -2.88 -1.97 -4.24
C MET A 54 -1.70 -1.39 -4.99
N VAL A 55 -1.04 -2.23 -5.78
CA VAL A 55 0.01 -1.83 -6.71
C VAL A 55 -0.29 -2.47 -8.06
N GLU A 56 -0.07 -1.72 -9.13
CA GLU A 56 -0.03 -2.26 -10.48
C GLU A 56 1.12 -1.64 -11.27
N GLY A 57 1.59 -2.35 -12.29
CA GLY A 57 2.62 -1.90 -13.19
C GLY A 57 3.10 -3.00 -14.13
N ASP A 58 4.03 -2.66 -15.01
CA ASP A 58 4.45 -3.50 -16.14
C ASP A 58 5.27 -4.73 -15.72
N ASP A 59 6.01 -4.62 -14.61
CA ASP A 59 6.85 -5.69 -14.05
C ASP A 59 6.15 -6.35 -12.86
N SER A 60 5.76 -7.61 -13.03
CA SER A 60 5.07 -8.37 -11.98
C SER A 60 5.92 -8.59 -10.74
N VAL A 61 7.24 -8.77 -10.87
CA VAL A 61 8.14 -8.98 -9.74
C VAL A 61 8.20 -7.70 -8.91
N LEU A 62 8.40 -6.56 -9.57
CA LEU A 62 8.38 -5.26 -8.89
C LEU A 62 7.03 -4.99 -8.22
N VAL A 63 5.91 -5.31 -8.89
CA VAL A 63 4.56 -5.15 -8.31
C VAL A 63 4.39 -6.00 -7.05
N ASP A 64 4.85 -7.26 -7.06
CA ASP A 64 4.81 -8.17 -5.92
C ASP A 64 5.71 -7.66 -4.76
N GLU A 65 6.91 -7.16 -5.05
CA GLU A 65 7.79 -6.57 -4.04
C GLU A 65 7.21 -5.31 -3.40
N LEU A 66 6.65 -4.42 -4.20
CA LEU A 66 6.11 -3.15 -3.72
C LEU A 66 4.84 -3.33 -2.89
N VAL A 67 3.92 -4.21 -3.31
CA VAL A 67 2.70 -4.46 -2.53
C VAL A 67 3.03 -5.09 -1.18
N ASP A 68 4.07 -5.94 -1.12
CA ASP A 68 4.54 -6.58 0.11
C ASP A 68 5.22 -5.58 1.04
N SER A 69 6.12 -4.75 0.49
CA SER A 69 6.77 -3.68 1.25
C SER A 69 5.76 -2.71 1.87
N LEU A 70 4.77 -2.26 1.09
CA LEU A 70 3.74 -1.33 1.57
C LEU A 70 2.80 -1.98 2.58
N ALA A 71 2.46 -3.27 2.39
CA ALA A 71 1.68 -4.02 3.37
C ALA A 71 2.39 -4.09 4.73
N ASN A 72 3.70 -4.35 4.74
CA ASN A 72 4.49 -4.42 5.97
C ASN A 72 4.52 -3.07 6.70
N GLU A 73 4.66 -1.94 5.99
CA GLU A 73 4.61 -0.60 6.59
C GLU A 73 3.26 -0.32 7.25
N VAL A 74 2.16 -0.74 6.62
CA VAL A 74 0.81 -0.62 7.18
C VAL A 74 0.63 -1.49 8.41
N GLU A 75 1.12 -2.74 8.39
CA GLU A 75 1.08 -3.64 9.54
C GLU A 75 1.88 -3.09 10.72
N ALA A 76 3.10 -2.62 10.47
CA ALA A 76 3.97 -2.03 11.49
C ALA A 76 3.33 -0.80 12.13
N TYR A 77 2.80 0.12 11.32
CA TYR A 77 2.09 1.30 11.84
C TYR A 77 0.86 0.88 12.67
N SER A 78 0.04 -0.04 12.15
CA SER A 78 -1.16 -0.48 12.85
C SER A 78 -0.87 -1.20 14.17
N GLN A 79 0.28 -1.85 14.32
CA GLN A 79 0.68 -2.49 15.58
C GLN A 79 1.17 -1.49 16.63
N ALA A 80 1.63 -0.31 16.19
CA ALA A 80 2.09 0.77 17.05
C ALA A 80 0.97 1.72 17.54
N LEU A 81 -0.24 1.60 16.96
CA LEU A 81 -1.47 2.29 17.40
C LEU A 81 -2.14 1.58 18.57
#